data_AF-A0A383R3W1-F1
#
_entry.id   AF-A0A383R3W1-F1
#
_cell.length_a   1.000
_cell.length_b   1.000
_cell.length_c   1.000
_cell.angle_alpha   90.00
_cell.angle_beta   90.00
_cell.angle_gamma   90.00
#
_symmetry.space_group_name_H-M   'P 1'
#
loop_
_entity.id
_entity.type
_entity.pdbx_description
1 polymer ?
#
loop_
_entity_poly.entity_id
_entity_poly.type
_entity_poly.pdbx_seq_one_letter_code
_entity_poly.pdbx_strand_id
1 'polypeptide(L)'
;MAIYNVPNSKIDQRAVQAAQQAAGALTGGKKITFDYVQRFVGERADLYLFTQNNEQSINVRVEVATSKVQNISWGGERPVHSSREELKKKFAKPKYTAAQAIKTMNPMIKKIFSIDVTGYQVKIEDNNYTFLKEGSPSILAAINEKGKVFVLNRELVAKSQ
;
A
#
# COMPACT_ATOMS: atom_id res chain seq x y z
N MET A 1 -4.19 -1.56 22.60
CA MET A 1 -4.59 -1.13 21.23
C MET A 1 -6.10 -1.03 21.19
N ALA A 2 -6.66 0.12 20.80
CA ALA A 2 -8.10 0.32 20.67
C ALA A 2 -8.50 0.39 19.20
N ILE A 3 -9.65 -0.23 18.86
CA ILE A 3 -10.22 -0.21 17.50
C ILE A 3 -11.70 0.14 17.64
N TYR A 4 -12.16 1.12 16.87
CA TYR A 4 -13.58 1.48 16.83
C TYR A 4 -13.97 2.04 15.47
N ASN A 5 -15.25 1.89 15.12
CA ASN A 5 -15.83 2.49 13.93
C ASN A 5 -15.91 4.02 14.09
N VAL A 6 -15.58 4.75 13.02
CA VAL A 6 -15.64 6.21 12.98
C VAL A 6 -16.81 6.64 12.11
N PRO A 7 -17.78 7.38 12.64
CA PRO A 7 -18.85 7.95 11.83
C PRO A 7 -18.27 8.89 10.77
N ASN A 8 -18.82 8.90 9.56
CA ASN A 8 -18.34 9.74 8.45
C ASN A 8 -18.20 11.23 8.82
N SER A 9 -19.06 11.75 9.68
CA SER A 9 -19.02 13.14 10.16
C SER A 9 -17.82 13.48 11.06
N LYS A 10 -17.10 12.47 11.58
CA LYS A 10 -15.95 12.62 12.48
C LYS A 10 -14.61 12.31 11.80
N ILE A 11 -14.61 12.05 10.49
CA ILE A 11 -13.40 11.74 9.73
C ILE A 11 -12.83 13.04 9.15
N ASP A 12 -11.51 13.25 9.28
CA ASP A 12 -10.85 14.36 8.59
C ASP A 12 -11.06 14.20 7.06
N GLN A 13 -11.63 15.23 6.42
CA GLN A 13 -11.87 15.22 4.98
C GLN A 13 -10.59 15.04 4.15
N ARG A 14 -9.44 15.49 4.66
CA ARG A 14 -8.14 15.26 4.00
C ARG A 14 -7.78 13.78 4.00
N ALA A 15 -8.11 13.05 5.07
CA ALA A 15 -7.91 11.60 5.12
C ALA A 15 -8.83 10.87 4.14
N VAL A 16 -10.08 11.32 3.99
CA VAL A 16 -11.02 10.79 2.98
C VAL A 16 -10.47 10.99 1.56
N GLN A 17 -10.01 12.21 1.25
CA GLN A 17 -9.44 12.52 -0.06
C GLN A 17 -8.17 11.71 -0.34
N ALA A 18 -7.28 11.59 0.65
CA ALA A 18 -6.07 10.76 0.53
C ALA A 18 -6.41 9.29 0.26
N ALA A 19 -7.41 8.74 0.96
CA ALA A 19 -7.86 7.37 0.74
C ALA A 19 -8.46 7.16 -0.66
N GLN A 20 -9.29 8.08 -1.13
CA GLN A 20 -9.89 8.01 -2.47
C GLN A 20 -8.83 8.15 -3.58
N GLN A 21 -7.89 9.08 -3.43
CA GLN A 21 -6.77 9.25 -4.37
C GLN A 21 -5.92 7.99 -4.43
N ALA A 22 -5.61 7.38 -3.29
CA ALA A 22 -4.82 6.16 -3.23
C ALA A 22 -5.54 4.98 -3.90
N ALA A 23 -6.81 4.79 -3.59
CA ALA A 23 -7.64 3.75 -4.19
C ALA A 23 -7.77 3.93 -5.71
N GLY A 24 -8.00 5.15 -6.18
CA GLY A 24 -8.02 5.47 -7.60
C GLY A 24 -6.67 5.21 -8.26
N ALA A 25 -5.55 5.53 -7.61
CA ALA A 25 -4.21 5.26 -8.15
C ALA A 25 -3.95 3.76 -8.32
N LEU A 26 -4.28 2.94 -7.31
CA LEU A 26 -4.07 1.49 -7.37
C LEU A 26 -5.00 0.79 -8.36
N THR A 27 -6.23 1.30 -8.52
CA THR A 27 -7.27 0.66 -9.33
C THR A 27 -7.32 1.10 -10.80
N GLY A 28 -6.41 1.98 -11.23
CA GLY A 28 -6.42 2.54 -12.57
C GLY A 28 -7.54 3.55 -12.80
N GLY A 29 -7.92 4.29 -11.75
CA GLY A 29 -8.89 5.39 -11.80
C GLY A 29 -10.32 5.00 -11.44
N LYS A 30 -10.58 3.77 -10.98
CA LYS A 30 -11.92 3.38 -10.55
C LYS A 30 -12.34 4.20 -9.33
N LYS A 31 -13.57 4.72 -9.35
CA LYS A 31 -14.16 5.38 -8.19
C LYS A 31 -14.53 4.32 -7.17
N ILE A 32 -13.95 4.43 -5.97
CA ILE A 32 -14.19 3.51 -4.86
C ILE A 32 -15.08 4.20 -3.83
N THR A 33 -16.10 3.47 -3.39
CA THR A 33 -16.90 3.81 -2.21
C THR A 33 -16.44 2.92 -1.08
N PHE A 34 -16.04 3.52 0.04
CA PHE A 34 -15.69 2.81 1.26
C PHE A 34 -16.97 2.60 2.09
N ASP A 35 -17.18 1.38 2.58
CA ASP A 35 -18.38 0.99 3.32
C ASP A 35 -18.29 1.44 4.79
N TYR A 36 -17.09 1.39 5.36
CA TYR A 36 -16.86 1.84 6.72
C TYR A 36 -15.40 2.30 6.93
N VAL A 37 -15.21 3.03 8.02
CA VAL A 37 -13.89 3.48 8.48
C VAL A 37 -13.72 3.11 9.94
N GLN A 38 -12.58 2.51 10.26
CA GLN A 38 -12.16 2.21 11.62
C GLN A 38 -10.96 3.07 12.00
N ARG A 39 -10.82 3.40 13.29
CA ARG A 39 -9.59 4.03 13.81
C ARG A 39 -8.87 3.06 14.73
N PHE A 40 -7.58 2.90 14.48
CA PHE A 40 -6.65 2.08 15.23
C PHE A 40 -5.77 3.01 16.05
N VAL A 41 -5.87 2.93 17.37
CA VAL A 41 -5.04 3.71 18.30
C VAL A 41 -4.13 2.77 19.07
N GLY A 42 -2.83 2.91 18.87
CA GLY A 42 -1.78 2.20 19.58
C GLY A 42 -0.60 3.12 19.88
N GLU A 43 0.35 2.62 20.68
CA GLU A 43 1.49 3.42 21.17
C GLU A 43 2.35 4.03 20.05
N ARG A 44 2.39 3.38 18.88
CA ARG A 44 3.24 3.79 17.74
C ARG A 44 2.43 4.18 16.50
N ALA A 45 1.10 4.13 16.56
CA ALA A 45 0.27 4.33 15.38
C ALA A 45 -1.12 4.83 15.75
N ASP A 46 -1.55 5.88 15.06
CA ASP A 46 -2.93 6.37 15.07
C ASP A 46 -3.42 6.50 13.62
N LEU A 47 -4.20 5.52 13.19
CA LEU A 47 -4.52 5.31 11.78
C LEU A 47 -6.03 5.17 11.57
N TYR A 48 -6.55 5.80 10.53
CA TYR A 48 -7.79 5.40 9.90
C TYR A 48 -7.55 4.18 8.98
N LEU A 49 -8.47 3.24 8.97
CA LEU A 49 -8.59 2.16 7.98
C LEU A 49 -9.91 2.35 7.23
N PHE A 50 -9.80 2.70 5.95
CA PHE A 50 -10.92 2.77 5.03
C PHE A 50 -11.08 1.42 4.34
N THR A 51 -12.27 0.84 4.40
CA THR A 51 -12.53 -0.49 3.84
C THR A 51 -13.69 -0.46 2.85
N GLN A 52 -13.45 -0.98 1.65
CA GLN A 52 -14.49 -1.47 0.76
C GLN A 52 -14.60 -2.98 0.99
N ASN A 53 -15.75 -3.43 1.50
CA ASN A 53 -16.01 -4.78 1.94
C ASN A 53 -16.82 -5.56 0.88
N ASN A 54 -16.14 -5.92 -0.21
CA ASN A 54 -16.66 -6.80 -1.25
C ASN A 54 -15.56 -7.78 -1.70
N GLU A 55 -15.85 -8.62 -2.69
CA GLU A 55 -14.87 -9.59 -3.24
C GLU A 55 -13.58 -8.92 -3.77
N GLN A 56 -13.67 -7.65 -4.16
CA GLN A 56 -12.54 -6.84 -4.65
C GLN A 56 -11.86 -6.06 -3.53
N SER A 57 -12.08 -6.43 -2.25
CA SER A 57 -11.81 -5.61 -1.06
C SER A 57 -10.62 -4.65 -1.18
N ILE A 58 -10.88 -3.36 -0.98
CA ILE A 58 -9.85 -2.33 -0.99
C ILE A 58 -9.72 -1.78 0.41
N ASN A 59 -8.50 -1.79 0.93
CA ASN A 59 -8.19 -1.27 2.25
C ASN A 59 -7.16 -0.16 2.12
N VAL A 60 -7.39 0.99 2.74
CA VAL A 60 -6.42 2.08 2.81
C VAL A 60 -6.19 2.47 4.26
N ARG A 61 -4.93 2.46 4.70
CA ARG A 61 -4.53 3.00 6.01
C ARG A 61 -3.98 4.40 5.86
N VAL A 62 -4.52 5.34 6.61
CA VAL A 62 -4.15 6.75 6.58
C VAL A 62 -3.83 7.21 8.00
N GLU A 63 -2.69 7.88 8.19
CA GLU A 63 -2.32 8.44 9.48
C GLU A 63 -3.24 9.59 9.86
N VAL A 64 -3.78 9.57 11.08
CA VAL A 64 -4.78 10.54 11.53
C VAL A 64 -4.19 11.95 11.61
N ALA A 65 -2.99 12.09 12.16
CA ALA A 65 -2.37 13.40 12.38
C ALA A 65 -2.00 14.13 11.07
N THR A 66 -1.57 13.39 10.04
CA THR A 66 -0.98 13.98 8.82
C THR A 66 -1.80 13.72 7.56
N SER A 67 -2.82 12.87 7.63
CA SER A 67 -3.55 12.36 6.46
C SER A 67 -2.65 11.67 5.41
N LYS A 68 -1.44 11.24 5.77
CA LYS A 68 -0.55 10.51 4.87
C LYS A 68 -0.97 9.04 4.79
N VAL A 69 -1.07 8.53 3.58
CA VAL A 69 -1.30 7.10 3.34
C VAL A 69 -0.09 6.32 3.83
N GLN A 70 -0.33 5.28 4.62
CA GLN A 70 0.69 4.36 5.11
C GLN A 70 0.63 3.02 4.38
N ASN A 71 -0.57 2.57 4.02
CA ASN A 71 -0.75 1.31 3.32
C ASN A 71 -1.97 1.35 2.43
N ILE A 72 -1.91 0.62 1.31
CA ILE A 72 -3.09 0.28 0.52
C ILE A 72 -2.99 -1.16 0.02
N SER A 73 -4.13 -1.86 -0.01
CA SER A 73 -4.24 -3.19 -0.60
C SER A 73 -5.51 -3.36 -1.43
N TRP A 74 -5.42 -4.23 -2.43
CA TRP A 74 -6.51 -4.64 -3.30
C TRP A 74 -6.61 -6.18 -3.30
N GLY A 75 -7.54 -6.69 -2.50
CA GLY A 75 -7.75 -8.12 -2.29
C GLY A 75 -8.09 -8.89 -3.56
N GLY A 76 -8.89 -8.29 -4.46
CA GLY A 76 -9.27 -8.93 -5.73
C GLY A 76 -8.10 -9.15 -6.71
N GLU A 77 -6.94 -8.52 -6.47
CA GLU A 77 -5.72 -8.73 -7.27
C GLU A 77 -4.67 -9.56 -6.51
N ARG A 78 -4.94 -9.95 -5.26
CA ARG A 78 -4.03 -10.76 -4.45
C ARG A 78 -3.90 -12.15 -5.06
N PRO A 79 -2.67 -12.66 -5.29
CA PRO A 79 -2.48 -14.02 -5.76
C PRO A 79 -3.03 -15.05 -4.78
N VAL A 80 -3.80 -16.00 -5.29
CA VAL A 80 -4.15 -17.22 -4.56
C VAL A 80 -3.03 -18.23 -4.80
N HIS A 81 -2.35 -18.63 -3.73
CA HIS A 81 -1.35 -19.69 -3.74
C HIS A 81 -1.55 -20.56 -2.51
N SER A 82 -1.37 -21.86 -2.70
CA SER A 82 -1.67 -22.90 -1.70
C SER A 82 -0.54 -23.04 -0.68
N SER A 83 0.69 -22.63 -1.05
CA SER A 83 1.87 -22.66 -0.19
C SER A 83 2.94 -21.64 -0.58
N ARG A 84 3.94 -21.46 0.28
CA ARG A 84 5.10 -20.60 0.03
C ARG A 84 5.99 -21.14 -1.10
N GLU A 85 6.09 -22.46 -1.22
CA GLU A 85 6.85 -23.13 -2.29
C GLU A 85 6.22 -22.86 -3.66
N GLU A 86 4.90 -22.86 -3.75
CA GLU A 86 4.18 -22.53 -4.98
C GLU A 86 4.48 -21.07 -5.41
N LEU A 87 4.45 -20.13 -4.45
CA LEU A 87 4.82 -18.74 -4.69
C LEU A 87 6.25 -18.62 -5.23
N LYS A 88 7.22 -19.25 -4.55
CA LYS A 88 8.63 -19.25 -4.98
C LYS A 88 8.79 -19.83 -6.38
N LYS A 89 8.08 -20.90 -6.72
CA LYS A 89 8.11 -21.49 -8.07
C LYS A 89 7.55 -20.52 -9.11
N LYS A 90 6.41 -19.90 -8.83
CA LYS A 90 5.74 -18.94 -9.73
C LYS A 90 6.56 -17.67 -9.96
N PHE A 91 7.32 -17.24 -8.96
CA PHE A 91 8.18 -16.05 -9.01
C PHE A 91 9.68 -16.38 -9.01
N ALA A 92 10.06 -17.59 -9.41
CA ALA A 92 11.46 -18.02 -9.47
C ALA A 92 12.31 -17.11 -10.36
N LYS A 93 11.68 -16.46 -11.34
CA LYS A 93 12.25 -15.34 -12.09
C LYS A 93 11.45 -14.08 -11.76
N PRO A 94 12.12 -12.98 -11.37
CA PRO A 94 11.41 -11.75 -11.05
C PRO A 94 10.72 -11.20 -12.29
N LYS A 95 9.47 -10.76 -12.13
CA LYS A 95 8.67 -10.17 -13.23
C LYS A 95 9.30 -8.89 -13.78
N TYR A 96 9.92 -8.11 -12.90
CA TYR A 96 10.58 -6.86 -13.24
C TYR A 96 12.03 -6.89 -12.73
N THR A 97 12.96 -6.35 -13.50
CA THR A 97 14.26 -5.93 -12.97
C THR A 97 14.09 -4.71 -12.06
N ALA A 98 15.11 -4.36 -11.27
CA ALA A 98 15.07 -3.17 -10.41
C ALA A 98 14.72 -1.89 -11.19
N ALA A 99 15.35 -1.66 -12.35
CA ALA A 99 15.08 -0.51 -13.20
C ALA A 99 13.64 -0.52 -13.75
N GLN A 100 13.12 -1.69 -14.15
CA GLN A 100 11.74 -1.84 -14.59
C GLN A 100 10.75 -1.61 -13.45
N ALA A 101 11.04 -2.06 -12.23
CA ALA A 101 10.19 -1.84 -11.07
C ALA A 101 10.07 -0.34 -10.75
N ILE A 102 11.18 0.41 -10.76
CA ILE A 102 11.15 1.87 -10.59
C ILE A 102 10.31 2.52 -11.68
N LYS A 103 10.58 2.22 -12.96
CA LYS A 103 9.85 2.81 -14.09
C LYS A 103 8.35 2.54 -14.01
N THR A 104 7.96 1.32 -13.66
CA THR A 104 6.56 0.87 -13.62
C THR A 104 5.82 1.40 -12.39
N MET A 105 6.44 1.38 -11.22
CA MET A 105 5.75 1.63 -9.95
C MET A 105 5.91 3.07 -9.45
N ASN A 106 6.95 3.81 -9.87
CA ASN A 106 7.18 5.19 -9.41
C ASN A 106 5.97 6.12 -9.63
N PRO A 107 5.27 6.13 -10.78
CA PRO A 107 4.11 7.01 -10.95
C PRO A 107 3.01 6.75 -9.92
N MET A 108 2.75 5.48 -9.59
CA MET A 108 1.76 5.09 -8.59
C MET A 108 2.24 5.42 -7.17
N ILE A 109 3.49 5.10 -6.82
CA ILE A 109 4.10 5.40 -5.52
C ILE A 109 4.10 6.91 -5.26
N LYS A 110 4.46 7.72 -6.26
CA LYS A 110 4.43 9.18 -6.20
C LYS A 110 3.02 9.70 -5.98
N LYS A 111 2.02 9.14 -6.67
CA LYS A 111 0.62 9.55 -6.49
C LYS A 111 0.04 9.16 -5.12
N ILE A 112 0.45 8.04 -4.54
CA ILE A 112 -0.10 7.53 -3.28
C ILE A 112 0.61 8.12 -2.06
N PHE A 113 1.95 8.16 -2.10
CA PHE A 113 2.77 8.54 -0.95
C PHE A 113 3.46 9.89 -1.11
N SER A 114 3.37 10.54 -2.28
CA SER A 114 4.15 11.74 -2.60
C SER A 114 5.67 11.52 -2.48
N ILE A 115 6.12 10.30 -2.78
CA ILE A 115 7.53 9.90 -2.75
C ILE A 115 7.98 9.56 -4.17
N ASP A 116 9.11 10.13 -4.59
CA ASP A 116 9.76 9.78 -5.84
C ASP A 116 10.84 8.72 -5.56
N VAL A 117 10.65 7.51 -6.09
CA VAL A 117 11.58 6.39 -5.88
C VAL A 117 12.70 6.33 -6.93
N THR A 118 12.87 7.39 -7.72
CA THR A 118 14.02 7.49 -8.63
C THR A 118 15.34 7.48 -7.84
N GLY A 119 16.26 6.60 -8.23
CA GLY A 119 17.55 6.41 -7.56
C GLY A 119 17.47 5.60 -6.26
N TYR A 120 16.32 5.01 -5.91
CA TYR A 120 16.24 4.01 -4.86
C TYR A 120 16.87 2.71 -5.31
N GLN A 121 17.48 1.98 -4.38
CA GLN A 121 17.81 0.56 -4.58
C GLN A 121 16.52 -0.26 -4.51
N VAL A 122 16.44 -1.37 -5.25
CA VAL A 122 15.28 -2.27 -5.21
C VAL A 122 15.74 -3.66 -4.84
N LYS A 123 15.30 -4.14 -3.67
CA LYS A 123 15.44 -5.53 -3.25
C LYS A 123 14.25 -6.31 -3.77
N ILE A 124 14.49 -7.44 -4.42
CA ILE A 124 13.44 -8.27 -5.03
C ILE A 124 13.44 -9.63 -4.35
N GLU A 125 12.30 -10.02 -3.78
CA GLU A 125 12.09 -11.31 -3.12
C GLU A 125 10.73 -11.86 -3.53
N ASP A 126 10.73 -12.95 -4.31
CA ASP A 126 9.54 -13.54 -4.91
C ASP A 126 8.74 -12.47 -5.70
N ASN A 127 7.55 -12.12 -5.19
CA ASN A 127 6.67 -11.11 -5.78
C ASN A 127 6.73 -9.75 -5.07
N ASN A 128 7.67 -9.56 -4.14
CA ASN A 128 7.85 -8.33 -3.38
C ASN A 128 9.04 -7.52 -3.93
N TYR A 129 8.84 -6.20 -3.98
CA TYR A 129 9.81 -5.21 -4.42
C TYR A 129 9.93 -4.16 -3.32
N THR A 130 11.07 -4.13 -2.64
CA THR A 130 11.35 -3.18 -1.57
C THR A 130 12.29 -2.10 -2.08
N PHE A 131 11.76 -0.88 -2.17
CA PHE A 131 12.49 0.32 -2.56
C PHE A 131 13.15 0.93 -1.32
N LEU A 132 14.48 1.08 -1.36
CA LEU A 132 15.31 1.56 -0.25
C LEU A 132 16.16 2.76 -0.69
N LYS A 133 16.22 3.77 0.17
CA LYS A 133 17.17 4.88 0.06
C LYS A 133 17.46 5.41 1.46
N GLU A 134 18.74 5.61 1.75
CA GLU A 134 19.17 6.14 3.04
C GLU A 134 18.48 7.49 3.36
N GLY A 135 18.08 7.65 4.62
CA GLY A 135 17.37 8.85 5.09
C GLY A 135 15.94 9.00 4.56
N SER A 136 15.42 8.04 3.78
CA SER A 136 14.08 8.10 3.20
C SER A 136 13.22 6.91 3.65
N PRO A 137 11.88 7.02 3.68
CA PRO A 137 11.00 5.89 3.96
C PRO A 137 11.20 4.74 2.96
N SER A 138 11.17 3.51 3.44
CA SER A 138 11.14 2.33 2.58
C SER A 138 9.73 2.09 2.04
N ILE A 139 9.64 1.64 0.79
CA ILE A 139 8.36 1.30 0.16
C ILE A 139 8.39 -0.17 -0.21
N LEU A 140 7.42 -0.94 0.25
CA LEU A 140 7.21 -2.32 -0.18
C LEU A 140 6.05 -2.36 -1.17
N ALA A 141 6.27 -2.95 -2.33
CA ALA A 141 5.24 -3.24 -3.33
C ALA A 141 5.15 -4.75 -3.55
N ALA A 142 3.94 -5.30 -3.55
CA ALA A 142 3.70 -6.68 -3.94
C ALA A 142 2.89 -6.74 -5.23
N ILE A 143 3.30 -7.63 -6.15
CA ILE A 143 2.63 -7.83 -7.44
C ILE A 143 1.99 -9.21 -7.54
N ASN A 144 1.01 -9.34 -8.44
CA ASN A 144 0.51 -10.63 -8.87
C ASN A 144 1.24 -11.16 -10.10
N GLU A 145 0.86 -12.35 -10.57
CA GLU A 145 1.49 -13.06 -11.70
C GLU A 145 1.43 -12.24 -13.01
N LYS A 146 0.40 -11.39 -13.15
CA LYS A 146 0.24 -10.47 -14.28
C LYS A 146 1.14 -9.24 -14.17
N GLY A 147 1.85 -9.06 -13.05
CA GLY A 147 2.70 -7.90 -12.78
C GLY A 147 1.95 -6.70 -12.22
N LYS A 148 0.69 -6.87 -11.81
CA LYS A 148 -0.14 -5.79 -11.25
C LYS A 148 0.11 -5.66 -9.76
N VAL A 149 0.32 -4.43 -9.31
CA VAL A 149 0.50 -4.10 -7.89
C VAL A 149 -0.84 -4.30 -7.18
N PHE A 150 -0.82 -5.07 -6.09
CA PHE A 150 -2.00 -5.30 -5.25
C PHE A 150 -1.79 -4.86 -3.80
N VAL A 151 -0.55 -4.60 -3.38
CA VAL A 151 -0.23 -4.01 -2.08
C VAL A 151 0.88 -2.99 -2.25
N LEU A 152 0.74 -1.87 -1.55
CA LEU A 152 1.79 -0.90 -1.30
C LEU A 152 1.83 -0.57 0.19
N ASN A 153 3.02 -0.62 0.79
CA ASN A 153 3.26 -0.23 2.17
C ASN A 153 4.38 0.79 2.23
N ARG A 154 4.17 1.86 3.00
CA ARG A 154 5.18 2.82 3.38
C ARG A 154 5.64 2.45 4.79
N GLU A 155 6.87 1.98 4.87
CA GLU A 155 7.52 1.70 6.14
C GLU A 155 8.32 2.94 6.53
N LEU A 156 7.94 3.53 7.66
CA LEU A 156 8.76 4.55 8.28
C LEU A 156 10.02 3.86 8.80
N VAL A 157 11.20 4.40 8.47
CA VAL A 157 12.44 3.98 9.12
C VAL A 157 12.20 4.08 10.61
N ALA A 158 12.23 2.95 11.32
CA ALA A 158 12.25 2.98 12.77
C ALA A 158 13.42 3.89 13.15
N LYS A 159 13.15 5.00 13.84
CA LYS A 159 14.24 5.75 14.45
C LYS A 159 14.98 4.72 15.30
N SER A 160 16.23 4.42 14.92
CA SER A 160 17.16 3.74 15.80
C SER A 160 17.11 4.50 17.12
N GLN A 161 16.65 3.81 18.16
CA GLN A 161 16.81 4.29 19.54
C GLN A 161 18.30 4.30 19.87
#